data_AF-A0AAT9WET6-F1
#
_entry.id   AF-A0AAT9WET6-F1
#
_cell.length_a   1.000
_cell.length_b   1.000
_cell.length_c   1.000
_cell.angle_alpha   90.00
_cell.angle_beta   90.00
_cell.angle_gamma   90.00
#
_symmetry.space_group_name_H-M   'P 1'
#
loop_
_entity.id
_entity.type
_entity.pdbx_description
1 polymer ?
#
loop_
_entity_poly.entity_id
_entity_poly.type
_entity_poly.pdbx_seq_one_letter_code
_entity_poly.pdbx_strand_id
1 'polypeptide(L)'
;MDGLQRLRKWFGVEEAAQILTNATGRPVHVADVIRCALDGHLKLSLRLITPTKARAGFRLPSEEESLTFIAECAEETQDLEVEFRVFRGAECITLSSPASGQVASEFSPADDDCEETIGLVVETDVICLVDVVDLILRSDGRRMVDAIYQALVGHQPASHAFDKGIYVEGRGRKVFQLLQPFDEVVFKERQIARSASLRDYIEDNNFSADQAIEYLAAEERYRHAYLQHETKTLTLRKYMPASDFPLDSNLVVRGEYLASFVANLTRNVITSAANGMNAVPALSIPSCGAVEQGHLGIAAADAPVGSGEAASLSASATRPDAILTAEATIKPPDDCSEHSGPTPAGLTRREKQLRFIENTVNSLGYAPMKIPKGGKGKIRQKCKAEAPELFGAGVYPFNEAWQQAVKQRRVRMADHDKYSSGR
;
A
#
# COMPACT_ATOMS: atom_id res chain seq x y z
N MET A 1 23.95 13.41 23.32
CA MET A 1 23.47 12.40 22.35
C MET A 1 24.61 12.12 21.39
N ASP A 2 25.44 11.13 21.74
CA ASP A 2 26.68 10.79 21.04
C ASP A 2 26.44 10.32 19.59
N GLY A 3 27.44 10.53 18.74
CA GLY A 3 27.41 10.27 17.30
C GLY A 3 27.04 8.85 16.84
N LEU A 4 26.81 7.91 17.76
CA LEU A 4 26.34 6.55 17.50
C LEU A 4 24.90 6.48 16.96
N GLN A 5 24.02 7.41 17.34
CA GLN A 5 22.64 7.43 16.79
C GLN A 5 22.58 7.92 15.33
N ARG A 6 23.63 8.59 14.82
CA ARG A 6 23.71 9.05 13.43
C ARG A 6 23.91 7.93 12.41
N LEU A 7 24.17 6.69 12.84
CA LEU A 7 24.51 5.58 11.95
C LEU A 7 23.32 4.70 11.57
N ARG A 8 22.26 4.63 12.39
CA ARG A 8 21.06 3.84 12.05
C ARG A 8 20.09 4.66 11.20
N LYS A 9 19.68 4.10 10.07
CA LYS A 9 18.75 4.74 9.12
C LYS A 9 17.31 4.82 9.67
N TRP A 10 16.95 3.90 10.56
CA TRP A 10 15.60 3.78 11.14
C TRP A 10 15.67 3.07 12.49
N PHE A 11 14.60 3.22 13.27
CA PHE A 11 14.41 2.65 14.60
C PHE A 11 13.03 2.00 14.69
N GLY A 12 12.90 0.88 15.40
CA GLY A 12 11.58 0.35 15.77
C GLY A 12 10.78 1.36 16.60
N VAL A 13 9.45 1.24 16.65
CA VAL A 13 8.61 2.18 17.42
C VAL A 13 8.93 2.15 18.93
N GLU A 14 9.30 1.00 19.47
CA GLU A 14 9.77 0.82 20.84
C GLU A 14 11.12 1.51 21.08
N GLU A 15 12.08 1.33 20.14
CA GLU A 15 13.38 2.00 20.19
C GLU A 15 13.20 3.53 20.11
N ALA A 16 12.30 4.00 19.25
CA ALA A 16 11.96 5.42 19.14
C ALA A 16 11.39 5.97 20.44
N ALA A 17 10.48 5.25 21.10
CA ALA A 17 9.93 5.62 22.41
C ALA A 17 11.03 5.74 23.49
N GLN A 18 11.99 4.81 23.51
CA GLN A 18 13.13 4.89 24.43
C GLN A 18 14.03 6.10 24.14
N ILE A 19 14.29 6.40 22.87
CA ILE A 19 15.09 7.58 22.47
C ILE A 19 14.38 8.87 22.91
N LEU A 20 13.06 8.96 22.71
CA LEU A 20 12.28 10.12 23.14
C LEU A 20 12.22 10.23 24.66
N THR A 21 12.14 9.12 25.38
CA THR A 21 12.22 9.08 26.85
C THR A 21 13.53 9.69 27.33
N ASN A 22 14.65 9.24 26.75
CA ASN A 22 15.97 9.75 27.10
C ASN A 22 16.17 11.22 26.72
N ALA A 23 15.57 11.66 25.60
CA ALA A 23 15.68 13.04 25.12
C ALA A 23 14.87 14.03 25.96
N THR A 24 13.68 13.63 26.41
CA THR A 24 12.75 14.49 27.13
C THR A 24 12.88 14.39 28.65
N GLY A 25 13.51 13.33 29.16
CA GLY A 25 13.58 13.02 30.59
C GLY A 25 12.24 12.57 31.18
N ARG A 26 11.24 12.27 30.35
CA ARG A 26 9.91 11.79 30.74
C ARG A 26 9.64 10.42 30.12
N PRO A 27 8.91 9.53 30.78
CA PRO A 27 8.52 8.25 30.17
C PRO A 27 7.66 8.52 28.93
N VAL A 28 8.07 7.96 27.80
CA VAL A 28 7.33 7.96 26.53
C VAL A 28 7.04 6.51 26.17
N HIS A 29 5.77 6.17 25.99
CA HIS A 29 5.31 4.84 25.60
C HIS A 29 5.16 4.72 24.08
N VAL A 30 5.02 3.49 23.57
CA VAL A 30 4.79 3.23 22.14
C VAL A 30 3.52 3.95 21.65
N ALA A 31 2.46 3.96 22.47
CA ALA A 31 1.21 4.64 22.15
C ALA A 31 1.43 6.15 21.88
N ASP A 32 2.32 6.81 22.61
CA ASP A 32 2.63 8.23 22.42
C ASP A 32 3.33 8.48 21.07
N VAL A 33 4.22 7.57 20.66
CA VAL A 33 4.90 7.65 19.35
C VAL A 33 3.89 7.51 18.21
N ILE A 34 2.99 6.52 18.33
CA ILE A 34 1.93 6.31 17.35
C ILE A 34 0.97 7.50 17.31
N ARG A 35 0.60 8.05 18.48
CA ARG A 35 -0.25 9.24 18.58
C ARG A 35 0.38 10.46 17.92
N CYS A 36 1.66 10.72 18.20
CA CYS A 36 2.41 11.79 17.54
C CYS A 36 2.40 11.66 16.02
N ALA A 37 2.40 10.42 15.50
CA ALA A 37 2.30 10.20 14.06
C ALA A 37 0.90 10.43 13.50
N LEU A 38 -0.15 9.96 14.19
CA LEU A 38 -1.55 10.22 13.83
C LEU A 38 -1.88 11.71 13.81
N ASP A 39 -1.24 12.48 14.69
CA ASP A 39 -1.34 13.94 14.79
C ASP A 39 -0.43 14.68 13.77
N GLY A 40 0.35 13.94 12.96
CA GLY A 40 1.19 14.52 11.91
C GLY A 40 2.51 15.12 12.40
N HIS A 41 2.85 14.97 13.68
CA HIS A 41 4.10 15.47 14.25
C HIS A 41 5.31 14.56 13.98
N LEU A 42 5.07 13.28 13.71
CA LEU A 42 6.10 12.29 13.42
C LEU A 42 5.71 11.46 12.19
N LYS A 43 6.65 11.22 11.27
CA LYS A 43 6.38 10.37 10.10
C LYS A 43 6.71 8.92 10.42
N LEU A 44 5.71 8.04 10.31
CA LEU A 44 5.91 6.59 10.35
C LEU A 44 6.34 6.05 9.00
N SER A 45 7.10 4.97 9.02
CA SER A 45 7.53 4.23 7.85
C SER A 45 7.27 2.74 8.07
N LEU A 46 7.10 2.00 6.97
CA LEU A 46 7.06 0.55 6.97
C LEU A 46 8.42 0.01 6.52
N ARG A 47 9.01 -0.85 7.34
CA ARG A 47 10.15 -1.68 6.93
C ARG A 47 9.62 -2.97 6.32
N LEU A 48 9.77 -3.10 5.01
CA LEU A 48 9.36 -4.29 4.27
C LEU A 48 10.49 -5.33 4.31
N ILE A 49 10.27 -6.46 5.01
CA ILE A 49 11.26 -7.56 5.04
C ILE A 49 11.16 -8.37 3.74
N THR A 50 9.95 -8.73 3.33
CA THR A 50 9.69 -9.45 2.08
C THR A 50 9.33 -8.47 0.95
N PRO A 51 9.75 -8.75 -0.30
CA PRO A 51 9.37 -7.93 -1.45
C PRO A 51 7.86 -7.81 -1.57
N THR A 52 7.34 -6.61 -1.33
CA THR A 52 5.90 -6.35 -1.33
C THR A 52 5.48 -5.83 -2.69
N LYS A 53 4.39 -6.35 -3.23
CA LYS A 53 3.87 -5.91 -4.52
C LYS A 53 3.18 -4.58 -4.32
N ALA A 54 3.40 -3.64 -5.23
CA ALA A 54 2.78 -2.34 -5.16
C ALA A 54 2.48 -1.81 -6.55
N ARG A 55 1.52 -0.92 -6.61
CA ARG A 55 1.17 -0.18 -7.81
C ARG A 55 1.74 1.23 -7.70
N ALA A 56 2.53 1.65 -8.68
CA ALA A 56 3.12 2.97 -8.67
C ALA A 56 2.08 4.06 -8.97
N GLY A 57 2.31 5.23 -8.41
CA GLY A 57 1.57 6.42 -8.76
C GLY A 57 2.29 7.69 -8.36
N PHE A 58 1.64 8.80 -8.66
CA PHE A 58 2.18 10.15 -8.43
C PHE A 58 1.24 10.93 -7.53
N ARG A 59 1.82 11.79 -6.71
CA ARG A 59 1.08 12.77 -5.94
C ARG A 59 0.76 13.95 -6.85
N LEU A 60 -0.51 14.29 -7.01
CA LEU A 60 -0.87 15.56 -7.63
C LEU A 60 -0.55 16.72 -6.67
N PRO A 61 0.00 17.83 -7.17
CA PRO A 61 0.07 19.09 -6.43
C PRO A 61 -1.34 19.65 -6.16
N SER A 62 -1.45 20.80 -5.48
CA SER A 62 -2.74 21.42 -5.09
C SER A 62 -3.75 21.52 -6.26
N GLU A 63 -5.03 21.71 -5.93
CA GLU A 63 -6.15 21.60 -6.88
C GLU A 63 -5.98 22.44 -8.17
N GLU A 64 -5.38 23.63 -8.08
CA GLU A 64 -5.12 24.50 -9.25
C GLU A 64 -4.08 23.90 -10.21
N GLU A 65 -3.06 23.24 -9.69
CA GLU A 65 -2.01 22.59 -10.49
C GLU A 65 -2.44 21.17 -10.94
N SER A 66 -3.35 20.54 -10.20
CA SER A 66 -3.87 19.20 -10.47
C SER A 66 -4.57 19.09 -11.81
N LEU A 67 -5.48 20.01 -12.16
CA LEU A 67 -6.25 19.92 -13.41
C LEU A 67 -5.35 20.05 -14.64
N THR A 68 -4.38 20.94 -14.58
CA THR A 68 -3.39 21.13 -15.66
C THR A 68 -2.52 19.89 -15.82
N PHE A 69 -2.05 19.32 -14.71
CA PHE A 69 -1.26 18.08 -14.71
C PHE A 69 -2.06 16.87 -15.22
N ILE A 70 -3.33 16.75 -14.82
CA ILE A 70 -4.23 15.69 -15.30
C ILE A 70 -4.41 15.80 -16.82
N ALA A 71 -4.61 17.00 -17.34
CA ALA A 71 -4.74 17.24 -18.78
C ALA A 71 -3.44 16.89 -19.54
N GLU A 72 -2.29 17.33 -19.05
CA GLU A 72 -0.98 17.00 -19.63
C GLU A 72 -0.70 15.48 -19.62
N CYS A 73 -0.98 14.81 -18.50
CA CYS A 73 -0.83 13.37 -18.39
C CYS A 73 -1.77 12.63 -19.36
N ALA A 74 -3.03 13.05 -19.46
CA ALA A 74 -4.00 12.43 -20.35
C ALA A 74 -3.60 12.52 -21.83
N GLU A 75 -2.95 13.62 -22.24
CA GLU A 75 -2.43 13.77 -23.61
C GLU A 75 -1.24 12.82 -23.88
N GLU A 76 -0.34 12.64 -22.92
CA GLU A 76 0.85 11.79 -23.09
C GLU A 76 0.50 10.29 -22.99
N THR A 77 -0.57 9.94 -22.27
CA THR A 77 -0.91 8.56 -21.94
C THR A 77 -2.12 8.00 -22.72
N GLN A 78 -2.30 8.35 -24.00
CA GLN A 78 -3.42 7.87 -24.84
C GLN A 78 -3.65 6.34 -24.83
N ASP A 79 -2.67 5.55 -24.39
CA ASP A 79 -2.75 4.08 -24.28
C ASP A 79 -2.79 3.53 -22.83
N LEU A 80 -2.76 4.36 -21.78
CA LEU A 80 -2.81 3.89 -20.39
C LEU A 80 -4.19 4.14 -19.77
N GLU A 81 -4.74 3.10 -19.14
CA GLU A 81 -5.88 3.25 -18.23
C GLU A 81 -5.38 3.95 -16.96
N VAL A 82 -5.61 5.26 -16.88
CA VAL A 82 -5.34 6.05 -15.68
C VAL A 82 -6.57 6.03 -14.78
N GLU A 83 -6.41 5.51 -13.56
CA GLU A 83 -7.38 5.69 -12.48
C GLU A 83 -6.93 6.90 -11.66
N PHE A 84 -7.81 7.90 -11.53
CA PHE A 84 -7.57 9.06 -10.67
C PHE A 84 -8.28 8.84 -9.34
N ARG A 85 -7.56 8.96 -8.23
CA ARG A 85 -8.14 8.92 -6.88
C ARG A 85 -7.86 10.19 -6.13
N VAL A 86 -8.90 10.85 -5.65
CA VAL A 86 -8.84 12.10 -4.88
C VAL A 86 -9.17 11.81 -3.43
N PHE A 87 -8.27 12.15 -2.51
CA PHE A 87 -8.50 11.98 -1.07
C PHE A 87 -8.92 13.29 -0.41
N ARG A 88 -10.04 13.27 0.33
CA ARG A 88 -10.53 14.39 1.15
C ARG A 88 -10.58 13.92 2.61
N GLY A 89 -9.54 14.21 3.38
CA GLY A 89 -9.40 13.67 4.74
C GLY A 89 -9.27 12.14 4.76
N ALA A 90 -10.32 11.45 5.22
CA ALA A 90 -10.42 9.97 5.21
C ALA A 90 -11.23 9.41 4.02
N GLU A 91 -11.88 10.28 3.26
CA GLU A 91 -12.67 9.91 2.09
C GLU A 91 -11.80 9.83 0.83
N CYS A 92 -12.20 9.00 -0.12
CA CYS A 92 -11.51 8.79 -1.39
C CYS A 92 -12.58 8.71 -2.47
N ILE A 93 -12.44 9.55 -3.48
CA ILE A 93 -13.32 9.59 -4.64
C ILE A 93 -12.51 9.05 -5.82
N THR A 94 -12.99 7.97 -6.43
CA THR A 94 -12.40 7.43 -7.66
C THR A 94 -13.04 8.13 -8.85
N LEU A 95 -12.23 8.85 -9.63
CA LEU A 95 -12.62 9.44 -10.90
C LEU A 95 -12.17 8.48 -12.01
N SER A 96 -13.14 7.97 -12.77
CA SER A 96 -12.85 7.17 -13.97
C SER A 96 -12.37 8.09 -15.09
N SER A 97 -11.39 7.62 -15.87
CA SER A 97 -10.84 8.38 -17.01
C SER A 97 -11.95 8.90 -17.92
N PRO A 98 -12.01 10.21 -18.22
CA PRO A 98 -13.00 10.77 -19.11
C PRO A 98 -12.65 10.41 -20.56
N ALA A 99 -13.05 9.23 -21.01
CA ALA A 99 -12.96 8.86 -22.43
C ALA A 99 -13.81 9.78 -23.35
N SER A 100 -14.59 10.72 -22.79
CA SER A 100 -15.56 11.56 -23.52
C SER A 100 -15.50 13.07 -23.22
N GLY A 101 -14.48 13.59 -22.53
CA GLY A 101 -14.34 15.05 -22.31
C GLY A 101 -15.39 15.69 -21.39
N GLN A 102 -16.20 14.90 -20.67
CA GLN A 102 -16.98 15.38 -19.53
C GLN A 102 -16.15 15.17 -18.26
N VAL A 103 -15.37 16.18 -17.89
CA VAL A 103 -14.83 16.28 -16.54
C VAL A 103 -16.04 16.49 -15.59
N ALA A 104 -16.14 15.65 -14.57
CA ALA A 104 -17.24 15.62 -13.61
C ALA A 104 -17.55 17.03 -13.07
N SER A 105 -18.71 17.57 -13.42
CA SER A 105 -19.18 18.91 -13.03
C SER A 105 -19.76 18.96 -11.61
N GLU A 106 -19.32 18.09 -10.71
CA GLU A 106 -19.86 17.95 -9.35
C GLU A 106 -18.80 18.02 -8.25
N PHE A 107 -17.64 18.62 -8.56
CA PHE A 107 -16.70 19.04 -7.52
C PHE A 107 -17.18 20.38 -6.95
N SER A 108 -18.04 20.34 -5.92
CA SER A 108 -18.43 21.53 -5.17
C SER A 108 -17.53 21.69 -3.93
N PRO A 109 -16.65 22.70 -3.86
CA PRO A 109 -15.66 22.88 -2.79
C PRO A 109 -16.25 23.44 -1.47
N ALA A 110 -17.50 23.11 -1.14
CA ALA A 110 -18.26 23.87 -0.15
C ALA A 110 -17.96 23.57 1.34
N ASP A 111 -16.99 22.71 1.69
CA ASP A 111 -16.64 22.49 3.11
C ASP A 111 -15.13 22.66 3.35
N ASP A 112 -14.79 23.73 4.05
CA ASP A 112 -13.45 24.12 4.52
C ASP A 112 -12.75 23.00 5.33
N ASP A 113 -11.41 23.05 5.35
CA ASP A 113 -10.43 22.28 6.16
C ASP A 113 -9.82 20.99 5.58
N CYS A 114 -10.08 20.64 4.33
CA CYS A 114 -9.37 19.53 3.68
C CYS A 114 -8.07 19.99 3.01
N GLU A 115 -7.05 20.33 3.81
CA GLU A 115 -5.82 21.02 3.33
C GLU A 115 -4.98 20.29 2.27
N GLU A 116 -5.27 19.03 1.90
CA GLU A 116 -4.48 18.37 0.86
C GLU A 116 -5.23 17.24 0.14
N THR A 117 -5.76 17.58 -1.02
CA THR A 117 -6.24 16.62 -2.02
C THR A 117 -5.05 15.88 -2.62
N ILE A 118 -4.89 14.60 -2.28
CA ILE A 118 -3.93 13.74 -2.98
C ILE A 118 -4.65 13.17 -4.20
N GLY A 119 -4.28 13.59 -5.39
CA GLY A 119 -4.59 12.85 -6.60
C GLY A 119 -3.58 11.72 -6.79
N LEU A 120 -4.03 10.49 -6.99
CA LEU A 120 -3.17 9.40 -7.44
C LEU A 120 -3.46 9.09 -8.88
N VAL A 121 -2.46 9.29 -9.74
CA VAL A 121 -2.39 8.70 -11.08
C VAL A 121 -1.78 7.32 -10.87
N VAL A 122 -2.61 6.29 -11.01
CA VAL A 122 -2.21 4.94 -10.69
C VAL A 122 -1.72 4.23 -11.96
N GLU A 123 -0.42 3.98 -12.07
CA GLU A 123 0.17 3.24 -13.20
C GLU A 123 -0.29 1.78 -13.17
N THR A 124 -0.44 1.17 -14.33
CA THR A 124 -0.86 -0.23 -14.47
C THR A 124 0.28 -1.22 -14.18
N ASP A 125 1.51 -0.76 -13.97
CA ASP A 125 2.63 -1.65 -13.68
C ASP A 125 2.71 -2.01 -12.19
N VAL A 126 2.72 -3.32 -11.93
CA VAL A 126 2.97 -3.87 -10.59
C VAL A 126 4.47 -3.99 -10.38
N ILE A 127 4.98 -3.26 -9.40
CA ILE A 127 6.39 -3.29 -9.01
C ILE A 127 6.59 -4.03 -7.68
N CYS A 128 7.84 -4.35 -7.37
CA CYS A 128 8.23 -4.86 -6.06
C CYS A 128 8.91 -3.75 -5.26
N LEU A 129 8.35 -3.44 -4.10
CA LEU A 129 8.99 -2.61 -3.10
C LEU A 129 9.80 -3.48 -2.15
N VAL A 130 11.00 -3.00 -1.86
CA VAL A 130 11.91 -3.53 -0.85
C VAL A 130 12.43 -2.33 -0.05
N ASP A 131 12.93 -2.58 1.16
CA ASP A 131 13.46 -1.54 2.07
C ASP A 131 12.35 -0.76 2.82
N VAL A 132 12.75 0.34 3.46
CA VAL A 132 11.88 1.23 4.23
C VAL A 132 11.16 2.23 3.31
N VAL A 133 9.84 2.26 3.40
CA VAL A 133 8.94 3.18 2.68
C VAL A 133 8.14 3.98 3.69
N ASP A 134 7.87 5.25 3.40
CA ASP A 134 7.16 6.10 4.36
C ASP A 134 5.66 5.85 4.27
N LEU A 135 5.00 5.72 5.41
CA LEU A 135 3.56 5.48 5.43
C LEU A 135 2.82 6.80 5.19
N ILE A 136 1.90 6.81 4.22
CA ILE A 136 0.99 7.92 4.03
C ILE A 136 -0.21 7.68 4.95
N LEU A 137 -0.30 8.44 6.05
CA LEU A 137 -1.38 8.31 7.05
C LEU A 137 -2.69 8.93 6.55
N ARG A 138 -3.21 8.39 5.46
CA ARG A 138 -4.51 8.67 4.86
C ARG A 138 -5.27 7.36 4.65
N SER A 139 -6.59 7.45 4.55
CA SER A 139 -7.47 6.29 4.30
C SER A 139 -7.15 5.08 5.20
N ASP A 140 -6.89 3.92 4.60
CA ASP A 140 -6.73 2.64 5.30
C ASP A 140 -5.42 2.58 6.09
N GLY A 141 -4.37 3.27 5.63
CA GLY A 141 -3.11 3.41 6.37
C GLY A 141 -3.30 4.15 7.70
N ARG A 142 -4.10 5.22 7.73
CA ARG A 142 -4.43 5.93 8.98
C ARG A 142 -5.27 5.06 9.91
N ARG A 143 -6.31 4.42 9.37
CA ARG A 143 -7.22 3.56 10.14
C ARG A 143 -6.47 2.37 10.76
N MET A 144 -5.53 1.77 10.03
CA MET A 144 -4.69 0.68 10.55
C MET A 144 -3.82 1.14 11.72
N VAL A 145 -3.17 2.31 11.58
CA VAL A 145 -2.35 2.87 12.67
C VAL A 145 -3.20 3.28 13.87
N ASP A 146 -4.39 3.80 13.64
CA ASP A 146 -5.35 4.10 14.71
C ASP A 146 -5.80 2.82 15.43
N ALA A 147 -6.12 1.74 14.69
CA ALA A 147 -6.46 0.45 15.30
C ALA A 147 -5.33 -0.09 16.19
N ILE A 148 -4.07 0.04 15.75
CA ILE A 148 -2.89 -0.31 16.57
C ILE A 148 -2.83 0.56 17.83
N TYR A 149 -3.06 1.87 17.70
CA TYR A 149 -3.11 2.79 18.83
C TYR A 149 -4.21 2.40 19.83
N GLN A 150 -5.44 2.15 19.37
CA GLN A 150 -6.56 1.73 20.22
C GLN A 150 -6.22 0.46 20.99
N ALA A 151 -5.62 -0.53 20.33
CA ALA A 151 -5.18 -1.76 20.99
C ALA A 151 -4.12 -1.51 22.07
N LEU A 152 -3.15 -0.61 21.82
CA LEU A 152 -2.11 -0.24 22.79
C LEU A 152 -2.67 0.46 24.04
N VAL A 153 -3.78 1.18 23.92
CA VAL A 153 -4.46 1.84 25.05
C VAL A 153 -5.55 0.96 25.70
N GLY A 154 -5.68 -0.29 25.27
CA GLY A 154 -6.65 -1.25 25.82
C GLY A 154 -8.08 -1.09 25.30
N HIS A 155 -8.28 -0.35 24.22
CA HIS A 155 -9.56 -0.26 23.51
C HIS A 155 -9.65 -1.34 22.43
N GLN A 156 -10.87 -1.84 22.21
CA GLN A 156 -11.13 -2.76 21.10
C GLN A 156 -11.09 -1.96 19.79
N PRO A 157 -10.25 -2.33 18.81
CA PRO A 157 -10.23 -1.64 17.53
C PRO A 157 -11.59 -1.81 16.85
N ALA A 158 -12.12 -0.72 16.30
CA ALA A 158 -13.33 -0.79 15.52
C ALA A 158 -13.09 -1.65 14.28
N SER A 159 -14.01 -2.59 14.02
CA SER A 159 -13.99 -3.39 12.81
C SER A 159 -14.33 -2.48 11.63
N HIS A 160 -13.35 -2.18 10.80
CA HIS A 160 -13.54 -1.35 9.62
C HIS A 160 -13.20 -2.17 8.37
N ALA A 161 -14.07 -2.08 7.37
CA ALA A 161 -13.74 -2.57 6.04
C ALA A 161 -12.70 -1.63 5.40
N PHE A 162 -11.57 -2.21 4.99
CA PHE A 162 -10.54 -1.53 4.22
C PHE A 162 -10.80 -1.78 2.73
N ASP A 163 -11.14 -0.71 2.01
CA ASP A 163 -11.59 -0.76 0.61
C ASP A 163 -10.63 -0.04 -0.36
N LYS A 164 -9.80 0.87 0.15
CA LYS A 164 -8.98 1.79 -0.65
C LYS A 164 -7.51 1.36 -0.72
N GLY A 165 -7.08 0.52 0.20
CA GLY A 165 -5.72 0.04 0.33
C GLY A 165 -4.78 1.01 1.04
N ILE A 166 -3.60 0.49 1.38
CA ILE A 166 -2.56 1.23 2.09
C ILE A 166 -1.63 1.91 1.09
N TYR A 167 -1.33 3.19 1.32
CA TYR A 167 -0.43 3.98 0.48
C TYR A 167 0.87 4.29 1.20
N VAL A 168 1.98 4.21 0.46
CA VAL A 168 3.32 4.51 0.95
C VAL A 168 4.04 5.44 -0.01
N GLU A 169 4.95 6.25 0.50
CA GLU A 169 5.82 7.13 -0.26
C GLU A 169 7.23 6.54 -0.28
N GLY A 170 7.75 6.28 -1.49
CA GLY A 170 9.13 5.86 -1.69
C GLY A 170 10.08 7.04 -1.89
N ARG A 171 11.30 6.74 -2.32
CA ARG A 171 12.28 7.80 -2.64
C ARG A 171 11.81 8.62 -3.85
N GLY A 172 12.05 9.92 -3.81
CA GLY A 172 11.68 10.84 -4.90
C GLY A 172 10.19 11.20 -4.95
N ARG A 173 9.48 11.16 -3.80
CA ARG A 173 8.06 11.53 -3.67
C ARG A 173 7.10 10.71 -4.55
N LYS A 174 7.54 9.53 -5.01
CA LYS A 174 6.66 8.58 -5.69
C LYS A 174 5.76 7.91 -4.66
N VAL A 175 4.48 7.81 -5.00
CA VAL A 175 3.49 7.15 -4.16
C VAL A 175 3.27 5.74 -4.68
N PHE A 176 3.01 4.81 -3.78
CA PHE A 176 2.74 3.43 -4.12
C PHE A 176 1.54 2.93 -3.33
N GLN A 177 0.60 2.28 -4.00
CA GLN A 177 -0.46 1.52 -3.35
C GLN A 177 0.05 0.12 -3.08
N LEU A 178 0.08 -0.31 -1.82
CA LEU A 178 0.44 -1.67 -1.46
C LEU A 178 -0.62 -2.64 -1.99
N LEU A 179 -0.15 -3.76 -2.51
CA LEU A 179 -0.98 -4.80 -3.06
C LEU A 179 -0.74 -6.12 -2.34
N GLN A 180 -1.81 -6.90 -2.18
CA GLN A 180 -1.76 -8.27 -1.68
C GLN A 180 -2.22 -9.24 -2.76
N PRO A 181 -1.73 -10.50 -2.77
CA PRO A 181 -2.22 -11.52 -3.68
C PRO A 181 -3.74 -11.61 -3.63
N PHE A 182 -4.38 -11.75 -4.78
CA PHE A 182 -5.80 -12.01 -4.86
C PHE A 182 -6.06 -13.43 -4.36
N ASP A 183 -6.76 -13.54 -3.24
CA ASP A 183 -7.24 -14.80 -2.71
C ASP A 183 -8.71 -14.98 -3.12
N GLU A 184 -8.95 -15.91 -4.04
CA GLU A 184 -10.29 -16.20 -4.55
C GLU A 184 -11.24 -16.69 -3.45
N VAL A 185 -10.72 -17.36 -2.42
CA VAL A 185 -11.52 -17.85 -1.28
C VAL A 185 -11.98 -16.66 -0.45
N VAL A 186 -11.05 -15.79 -0.05
CA VAL A 186 -11.37 -14.57 0.72
C VAL A 186 -12.31 -13.65 -0.07
N PHE A 187 -12.12 -13.56 -1.39
CA PHE A 187 -13.02 -12.79 -2.24
C PHE A 187 -14.45 -13.36 -2.21
N LYS A 188 -14.61 -14.69 -2.38
CA LYS A 188 -15.92 -15.35 -2.30
C LYS A 188 -16.58 -15.14 -0.94
N GLU A 189 -15.83 -15.25 0.15
CA GLU A 189 -16.33 -15.01 1.50
C GLU A 189 -16.81 -13.57 1.69
N ARG A 190 -16.02 -12.58 1.27
CA ARG A 190 -16.42 -11.16 1.31
C ARG A 190 -17.65 -10.89 0.45
N GLN A 191 -17.75 -11.56 -0.70
CA GLN A 191 -18.90 -11.43 -1.58
C GLN A 191 -20.16 -12.01 -0.93
N ILE A 192 -20.07 -13.18 -0.28
CA ILE A 192 -21.17 -13.77 0.49
C ILE A 192 -21.61 -12.84 1.62
N ALA A 193 -20.66 -12.28 2.37
CA ALA A 193 -20.95 -11.33 3.44
C ALA A 193 -21.64 -10.07 2.93
N ARG A 194 -21.17 -9.51 1.81
CA ARG A 194 -21.81 -8.35 1.16
C ARG A 194 -23.23 -8.66 0.69
N SER A 195 -23.45 -9.82 0.08
CA SER A 195 -24.79 -10.24 -0.36
C SER A 195 -25.72 -10.48 0.83
N ALA A 196 -25.20 -10.95 1.97
CA ALA A 196 -25.97 -11.06 3.21
C ALA A 196 -26.36 -9.67 3.73
N SER A 197 -25.41 -8.74 3.86
CA SER A 197 -25.69 -7.36 4.29
C SER A 197 -26.65 -6.62 3.36
N LEU A 198 -26.62 -6.89 2.05
CA LEU A 198 -27.59 -6.32 1.12
C LEU A 198 -29.01 -6.84 1.38
N ARG A 199 -29.16 -8.12 1.74
CA ARG A 199 -30.47 -8.68 2.11
C ARG A 199 -31.00 -8.07 3.40
N ASP A 200 -30.13 -7.96 4.41
CA ASP A 200 -30.49 -7.33 5.68
C ASP A 200 -30.92 -5.87 5.45
N TYR A 201 -30.17 -5.13 4.62
CA TYR A 201 -30.52 -3.76 4.21
C TYR A 201 -31.88 -3.70 3.48
N ILE A 202 -32.17 -4.67 2.61
CA ILE A 202 -33.44 -4.74 1.89
C ILE A 202 -34.61 -4.92 2.87
N GLU A 203 -34.42 -5.79 3.87
CA GLU A 203 -35.41 -6.09 4.91
C GLU A 203 -35.64 -4.89 5.83
N ASP A 204 -34.57 -4.29 6.36
CA ASP A 204 -34.62 -3.16 7.30
C ASP A 204 -35.34 -1.93 6.73
N ASN A 205 -35.24 -1.71 5.42
CA ASN A 205 -35.83 -0.56 4.74
C ASN A 205 -37.20 -0.86 4.10
N ASN A 206 -37.75 -2.06 4.28
CA ASN A 206 -39.06 -2.48 3.75
C ASN A 206 -39.21 -2.20 2.24
N PHE A 207 -38.17 -2.46 1.44
CA PHE A 207 -38.27 -2.28 -0.01
C PHE A 207 -39.35 -3.21 -0.60
N SER A 208 -40.03 -2.73 -1.65
CA SER A 208 -40.97 -3.57 -2.40
C SER A 208 -40.26 -4.77 -3.04
N ALA A 209 -41.01 -5.83 -3.34
CA ALA A 209 -40.46 -7.03 -3.98
C ALA A 209 -39.73 -6.72 -5.29
N ASP A 210 -40.26 -5.78 -6.09
CA ASP A 210 -39.65 -5.36 -7.36
C ASP A 210 -38.30 -4.64 -7.13
N GLN A 211 -38.24 -3.75 -6.13
CA GLN A 211 -36.98 -3.08 -5.75
C GLN A 211 -35.95 -4.08 -5.21
N ALA A 212 -36.36 -5.02 -4.37
CA ALA A 212 -35.47 -6.07 -3.85
C ALA A 212 -34.86 -6.91 -4.99
N ILE A 213 -35.68 -7.32 -5.97
CA ILE A 213 -35.22 -8.03 -7.17
C ILE A 213 -34.22 -7.17 -7.96
N GLU A 214 -34.50 -5.88 -8.11
CA GLU A 214 -33.60 -4.95 -8.81
C GLU A 214 -32.23 -4.83 -8.12
N TYR A 215 -32.19 -4.67 -6.79
CA TYR A 215 -30.95 -4.61 -6.02
C TYR A 215 -30.14 -5.90 -6.13
N LEU A 216 -30.77 -7.07 -5.96
CA LEU A 216 -30.10 -8.36 -6.08
C LEU A 216 -29.59 -8.61 -7.52
N ALA A 217 -30.38 -8.24 -8.54
CA ALA A 217 -29.97 -8.35 -9.93
C ALA A 217 -28.83 -7.36 -10.28
N ALA A 218 -28.80 -6.18 -9.66
CA ALA A 218 -27.69 -5.24 -9.81
C ALA A 218 -26.40 -5.80 -9.19
N GLU A 219 -26.48 -6.43 -8.02
CA GLU A 219 -25.35 -7.11 -7.38
C GLU A 219 -24.83 -8.27 -8.24
N GLU A 220 -25.73 -9.09 -8.80
CA GLU A 220 -25.33 -10.19 -9.67
C GLU A 220 -24.73 -9.71 -10.99
N ARG A 221 -25.26 -8.64 -11.59
CA ARG A 221 -24.63 -7.99 -12.76
C ARG A 221 -23.25 -7.46 -12.42
N TYR A 222 -23.07 -6.84 -11.26
CA TYR A 222 -21.76 -6.40 -10.78
C TYR A 222 -20.80 -7.59 -10.63
N ARG A 223 -21.25 -8.70 -10.03
CA ARG A 223 -20.47 -9.94 -9.90
C ARG A 223 -20.06 -10.50 -11.26
N HIS A 224 -21.00 -10.61 -12.19
CA HIS A 224 -20.72 -11.12 -13.53
C HIS A 224 -19.78 -10.20 -14.30
N ALA A 225 -20.01 -8.88 -14.26
CA ALA A 225 -19.14 -7.90 -14.88
C ALA A 225 -17.74 -7.95 -14.27
N TYR A 226 -17.63 -8.12 -12.95
CA TYR A 226 -16.36 -8.28 -12.26
C TYR A 226 -15.64 -9.55 -12.73
N LEU A 227 -16.28 -10.72 -12.72
CA LEU A 227 -15.69 -12.00 -13.16
C LEU A 227 -15.35 -12.03 -14.67
N GLN A 228 -16.19 -11.43 -15.52
CA GLN A 228 -15.95 -11.32 -16.97
C GLN A 228 -14.88 -10.30 -17.31
N HIS A 229 -14.84 -9.19 -16.57
CA HIS A 229 -13.72 -8.29 -16.62
C HIS A 229 -12.50 -9.14 -16.25
N GLU A 230 -12.47 -9.79 -15.08
CA GLU A 230 -11.39 -10.60 -14.47
C GLU A 230 -10.72 -11.64 -15.37
N THR A 231 -11.46 -12.26 -16.29
CA THR A 231 -10.91 -13.26 -17.22
C THR A 231 -10.01 -12.67 -18.32
N LYS A 232 -10.09 -11.36 -18.63
CA LYS A 232 -9.44 -10.75 -19.81
C LYS A 232 -8.06 -10.08 -19.60
N THR A 233 -7.59 -9.89 -18.37
CA THR A 233 -6.44 -9.00 -18.02
C THR A 233 -5.55 -9.70 -16.99
N LEU A 234 -4.78 -10.68 -17.45
CA LEU A 234 -4.16 -11.73 -16.63
C LEU A 234 -2.96 -11.32 -15.74
N THR A 235 -2.36 -10.14 -15.92
CA THR A 235 -1.12 -9.77 -15.21
C THR A 235 -1.31 -8.86 -14.00
N LEU A 236 -2.25 -7.92 -14.04
CA LEU A 236 -2.57 -7.00 -12.93
C LEU A 236 -3.46 -7.62 -11.85
N ARG A 237 -4.16 -8.71 -12.19
CA ARG A 237 -5.26 -9.26 -11.39
C ARG A 237 -4.90 -10.32 -10.39
N LYS A 238 -3.62 -10.67 -10.29
CA LYS A 238 -3.12 -11.48 -9.19
C LYS A 238 -3.07 -10.70 -7.88
N TYR A 239 -3.47 -9.44 -7.89
CA TYR A 239 -3.23 -8.51 -6.81
C TYR A 239 -4.44 -7.59 -6.59
N MET A 240 -4.84 -7.43 -5.33
CA MET A 240 -5.82 -6.45 -4.87
C MET A 240 -5.15 -5.43 -3.94
N PRO A 241 -5.73 -4.23 -3.73
CA PRO A 241 -5.24 -3.32 -2.71
C PRO A 241 -5.12 -4.03 -1.35
N ALA A 242 -3.98 -3.86 -0.68
CA ALA A 242 -3.74 -4.51 0.61
C ALA A 242 -4.66 -3.88 1.67
N SER A 243 -5.49 -4.71 2.32
CA SER A 243 -6.33 -4.27 3.45
C SER A 243 -5.51 -4.08 4.72
N ASP A 244 -4.39 -4.79 4.83
CA ASP A 244 -3.55 -4.86 6.02
C ASP A 244 -2.08 -4.62 5.69
N PHE A 245 -1.29 -4.30 6.71
CA PHE A 245 0.16 -4.27 6.54
C PHE A 245 0.66 -5.66 6.12
N PRO A 246 1.67 -5.76 5.24
CA PRO A 246 2.28 -7.05 4.92
C PRO A 246 2.72 -7.76 6.20
N LEU A 247 2.47 -9.07 6.31
CA LEU A 247 2.74 -9.86 7.51
C LEU A 247 4.19 -9.71 8.01
N ASP A 248 5.15 -9.60 7.08
CA ASP A 248 6.57 -9.44 7.39
C ASP A 248 7.02 -7.97 7.38
N SER A 249 6.13 -7.03 7.72
CA SER A 249 6.48 -5.62 7.82
C SER A 249 6.50 -5.15 9.27
N ASN A 250 7.35 -4.16 9.56
CA ASN A 250 7.41 -3.54 10.87
C ASN A 250 7.22 -2.03 10.74
N LEU A 251 6.46 -1.44 11.67
CA LEU A 251 6.41 0.02 11.82
C LEU A 251 7.74 0.50 12.40
N VAL A 252 8.32 1.50 11.74
CA VAL A 252 9.59 2.10 12.12
C VAL A 252 9.52 3.63 11.98
N VAL A 253 10.44 4.32 12.64
CA VAL A 253 10.65 5.77 12.49
C VAL A 253 12.03 5.96 11.88
N ARG A 254 12.14 6.73 10.78
CA ARG A 254 13.45 7.06 10.23
C ARG A 254 14.25 7.92 11.21
N GLY A 255 15.56 7.69 11.26
CA GLY A 255 16.44 8.43 12.16
C GLY A 255 16.43 9.94 11.89
N GLU A 256 16.26 10.35 10.64
CA GLU A 256 16.17 11.77 10.26
C GLU A 256 14.89 12.44 10.78
N TYR A 257 13.74 11.76 10.71
CA TYR A 257 12.47 12.27 11.24
C TYR A 257 12.51 12.34 12.76
N LEU A 258 13.04 11.31 13.41
CA LEU A 258 13.19 11.28 14.87
C LEU A 258 14.14 12.38 15.37
N ALA A 259 15.28 12.57 14.71
CA ALA A 259 16.24 13.61 15.07
C ALA A 259 15.65 15.02 14.88
N SER A 260 14.93 15.26 13.78
CA SER A 260 14.23 16.53 13.54
C SER A 260 13.17 16.80 14.60
N PHE A 261 12.40 15.78 14.96
CA PHE A 261 11.37 15.88 15.99
C PHE A 261 11.96 16.20 17.36
N VAL A 262 13.02 15.50 17.78
CA VAL A 262 13.75 15.78 19.04
C VAL A 262 14.31 17.22 19.05
N ALA A 263 14.92 17.66 17.96
CA ALA A 263 15.44 19.03 17.87
C ALA A 263 14.35 20.08 18.02
N ASN A 264 13.15 19.83 17.46
CA ASN A 264 11.99 20.71 17.61
C ASN A 264 11.46 20.72 19.05
N LEU A 265 11.39 19.56 19.71
CA LEU A 265 11.02 19.48 21.14
C LEU A 265 11.98 20.30 22.01
N THR A 266 13.30 20.14 21.81
CA THR A 266 14.30 20.89 22.59
C THR A 266 14.20 22.39 22.36
N ARG A 267 13.97 22.84 21.11
CA ARG A 267 13.82 24.27 20.78
C ARG A 267 12.60 24.89 21.46
N ASN A 268 11.47 24.17 21.50
CA ASN A 268 10.24 24.65 22.12
C ASN A 268 10.39 24.77 23.64
N VAL A 269 11.08 23.82 24.29
CA VAL A 269 11.38 23.89 25.72
C VAL A 269 12.25 25.12 26.04
N ILE A 270 13.32 25.37 25.28
CA ILE A 270 14.19 26.54 25.50
C ILE A 270 13.43 27.86 25.30
N THR A 271 12.60 27.94 24.26
CA THR A 271 11.82 29.16 23.95
C THR A 271 10.81 29.47 25.06
N SER A 272 10.17 28.43 25.62
CA SER A 272 9.26 28.59 26.75
C SER A 272 9.94 29.11 28.02
N ALA A 273 11.12 28.57 28.34
CA ALA A 273 11.91 29.01 29.48
C ALA A 273 12.39 30.46 29.34
N ALA A 274 12.77 30.88 28.13
CA ALA A 274 13.24 32.23 27.85
C ALA A 274 12.13 33.29 27.98
N ASN A 275 10.88 32.95 27.68
CA ASN A 275 9.76 33.89 27.71
C ASN A 275 9.21 34.18 29.11
N GLY A 276 9.83 33.66 30.18
CA GLY A 276 9.46 33.98 31.57
C GLY A 276 8.01 33.62 31.94
N MET A 277 7.32 32.86 31.09
CA MET A 277 6.01 32.32 31.40
C MET A 277 6.21 31.20 32.43
N ASN A 278 5.98 31.52 33.70
CA ASN A 278 5.88 30.54 34.78
C ASN A 278 4.75 29.52 34.57
N ALA A 279 3.93 29.66 33.52
CA ALA A 279 3.15 28.57 32.98
C ALA A 279 4.10 27.67 32.18
N VAL A 280 4.58 26.58 32.80
CA VAL A 280 5.11 25.43 32.06
C VAL A 280 4.14 25.22 30.89
N PRO A 281 4.52 25.44 29.62
CA PRO A 281 3.68 24.96 28.56
C PRO A 281 3.67 23.47 28.81
N ALA A 282 2.50 22.96 29.22
CA ALA A 282 2.15 21.64 28.82
C ALA A 282 2.45 21.66 27.32
N LEU A 283 3.57 21.03 26.93
CA LEU A 283 3.56 20.26 25.71
C LEU A 283 2.33 19.40 25.91
N SER A 284 1.19 19.88 25.44
CA SER A 284 -0.01 19.11 25.22
C SER A 284 0.34 18.17 24.06
N ILE A 285 1.38 17.34 24.25
CA ILE A 285 1.22 15.93 23.99
C ILE A 285 -0.07 15.65 24.76
N PRO A 286 -1.22 15.45 24.10
CA PRO A 286 -2.45 15.23 24.81
C PRO A 286 -2.13 14.15 25.82
N SER A 287 -2.10 14.54 27.10
CA SER A 287 -1.95 13.60 28.19
C SER A 287 -3.18 12.74 28.01
N CYS A 288 -3.02 11.57 27.37
CA CYS A 288 -3.95 10.48 27.57
C CYS A 288 -4.02 10.37 29.08
N GLY A 289 -5.15 10.80 29.64
CA GLY A 289 -5.35 10.83 31.08
C GLY A 289 -4.86 9.50 31.59
N ALA A 290 -3.89 9.52 32.49
CA ALA A 290 -3.59 8.35 33.28
C ALA A 290 -4.93 7.93 33.86
N VAL A 291 -5.48 6.82 33.39
CA VAL A 291 -6.62 6.18 34.01
C VAL A 291 -6.10 5.78 35.38
N GLU A 292 -6.31 6.65 36.37
CA GLU A 292 -6.19 6.28 37.76
C GLU A 292 -7.04 5.03 37.91
N GLN A 293 -6.38 3.88 38.11
CA GLN A 293 -7.04 2.67 38.55
C GLN A 293 -7.64 2.97 39.92
N GLY A 294 -8.87 3.48 39.91
CA GLY A 294 -9.72 3.61 41.08
C GLY A 294 -9.90 2.22 41.66
N HIS A 295 -9.13 1.95 42.71
CA HIS A 295 -9.25 0.77 43.54
C HIS A 295 -10.59 0.87 44.27
N LEU A 296 -11.67 0.36 43.66
CA LEU A 296 -12.95 0.18 44.33
C LEU A 296 -12.79 -0.98 45.32
N GLY A 297 -12.47 -0.62 46.56
CA GLY A 297 -12.64 -1.48 47.71
C GLY A 297 -14.13 -1.80 47.88
N ILE A 298 -14.51 -3.05 47.59
CA ILE A 298 -15.82 -3.58 47.94
C ILE A 298 -15.76 -3.97 49.41
N ALA A 299 -16.39 -3.13 50.24
CA ALA A 299 -16.69 -3.44 51.62
C ALA A 299 -17.78 -4.52 51.69
N ALA A 300 -17.52 -5.54 52.50
CA ALA A 300 -18.49 -6.53 52.92
C ALA A 300 -19.60 -5.86 53.76
N ALA A 301 -20.85 -6.13 53.42
CA ALA A 301 -21.99 -5.88 54.29
C ALA A 301 -22.96 -7.08 54.23
N ASP A 302 -23.36 -7.48 55.42
CA ASP A 302 -24.13 -8.66 55.80
C ASP A 302 -25.58 -8.71 55.31
N ALA A 303 -26.11 -9.94 55.39
CA ALA A 303 -27.50 -10.37 55.60
C ALA A 303 -28.38 -10.69 54.37
N PRO A 304 -29.46 -11.51 54.52
CA PRO A 304 -29.63 -12.67 55.38
C PRO A 304 -30.15 -13.93 54.64
N VAL A 305 -30.13 -15.03 55.39
CA VAL A 305 -30.71 -16.36 55.16
C VAL A 305 -32.13 -16.33 54.57
N GLY A 306 -32.34 -17.09 53.50
CA GLY A 306 -33.65 -17.37 52.92
C GLY A 306 -33.63 -18.68 52.13
N SER A 307 -34.09 -19.74 52.79
CA SER A 307 -34.29 -21.11 52.30
C SER A 307 -35.18 -21.22 51.05
N GLY A 308 -34.77 -22.03 50.08
CA GLY A 308 -35.61 -22.45 48.95
C GLY A 308 -34.98 -23.62 48.19
N GLU A 309 -35.55 -24.80 48.40
CA GLU A 309 -35.14 -26.11 47.90
C GLU A 309 -35.04 -26.26 46.37
N ALA A 310 -33.93 -26.86 45.96
CA ALA A 310 -33.78 -28.02 45.09
C ALA A 310 -34.77 -28.25 43.92
N ALA A 311 -34.23 -28.19 42.70
CA ALA A 311 -34.43 -29.25 41.71
C ALA A 311 -33.18 -29.40 40.84
N SER A 312 -32.42 -30.45 41.17
CA SER A 312 -31.28 -31.01 40.47
C SER A 312 -31.65 -31.55 39.08
N LEU A 313 -30.87 -31.23 38.05
CA LEU A 313 -30.58 -32.17 36.97
C LEU A 313 -29.09 -32.07 36.60
N SER A 314 -28.45 -33.23 36.68
CA SER A 314 -27.05 -33.50 36.41
C SER A 314 -26.93 -34.27 35.10
N ALA A 315 -25.89 -33.97 34.31
CA ALA A 315 -25.20 -34.87 33.37
C ALA A 315 -24.07 -34.05 32.73
N SER A 316 -22.83 -34.16 33.19
CA SER A 316 -21.85 -35.21 32.87
C SER A 316 -21.35 -35.17 31.43
N ALA A 317 -20.11 -34.67 31.30
CA ALA A 317 -18.99 -35.14 30.49
C ALA A 317 -19.28 -35.85 29.15
N THR A 318 -18.52 -35.47 28.10
CA THR A 318 -17.31 -36.21 27.66
C THR A 318 -16.66 -35.45 26.48
N ARG A 319 -15.40 -35.03 26.66
CA ARG A 319 -14.49 -34.69 25.54
C ARG A 319 -13.87 -35.98 25.02
N PRO A 320 -13.64 -36.09 23.70
CA PRO A 320 -12.52 -36.88 23.21
C PRO A 320 -11.50 -36.00 22.49
N ASP A 321 -10.27 -36.07 23.00
CA ASP A 321 -9.07 -35.84 22.21
C ASP A 321 -8.97 -36.92 21.12
N ALA A 322 -8.66 -36.52 19.90
CA ALA A 322 -8.08 -37.40 18.90
C ALA A 322 -7.20 -36.61 17.94
N ILE A 323 -5.91 -36.81 18.15
CA ILE A 323 -4.76 -36.50 17.31
C ILE A 323 -4.93 -37.16 15.94
N LEU A 324 -4.73 -36.40 14.85
CA LEU A 324 -4.28 -36.94 13.57
C LEU A 324 -3.30 -35.96 12.92
N THR A 325 -2.03 -36.33 13.01
CA THR A 325 -0.90 -35.83 12.25
C THR A 325 -1.04 -36.22 10.77
N ALA A 326 -0.97 -35.25 9.87
CA ALA A 326 -0.71 -35.46 8.46
C ALA A 326 0.31 -34.41 7.98
N GLU A 327 1.58 -34.84 7.90
CA GLU A 327 2.65 -34.12 7.23
C GLU A 327 2.38 -34.08 5.73
N ALA A 328 1.86 -32.94 5.24
CA ALA A 328 1.91 -32.62 3.82
C ALA A 328 3.21 -31.85 3.56
N THR A 329 4.20 -32.53 2.97
CA THR A 329 5.42 -31.90 2.45
C THR A 329 5.05 -31.04 1.25
N ILE A 330 4.77 -29.77 1.48
CA ILE A 330 4.61 -28.76 0.43
C ILE A 330 6.02 -28.33 0.01
N LYS A 331 6.45 -28.74 -1.19
CA LYS A 331 7.64 -28.17 -1.83
C LYS A 331 7.43 -26.66 -2.02
N PRO A 332 8.36 -25.80 -1.59
CA PRO A 332 8.25 -24.36 -1.83
C PRO A 332 8.27 -24.08 -3.34
N PRO A 333 7.51 -23.07 -3.81
CA PRO A 333 7.54 -22.65 -5.21
C PRO A 333 8.89 -22.02 -5.54
N ASP A 334 9.40 -22.37 -6.72
CA ASP A 334 10.71 -22.00 -7.25
C ASP A 334 11.03 -20.51 -7.07
N ASP A 335 12.19 -20.31 -6.44
CA ASP A 335 12.81 -19.05 -6.10
C ASP A 335 13.15 -18.21 -7.35
N CYS A 336 12.83 -16.93 -7.30
CA CYS A 336 13.16 -15.95 -8.33
C CYS A 336 14.61 -15.45 -8.17
N SER A 337 15.59 -16.34 -8.05
CA SER A 337 17.00 -15.99 -8.25
C SER A 337 17.90 -17.21 -8.16
N GLU A 338 18.31 -17.76 -9.29
CA GLU A 338 19.58 -18.50 -9.34
C GLU A 338 20.47 -17.97 -10.45
N HIS A 339 21.63 -17.52 -10.00
CA HIS A 339 22.81 -17.26 -10.81
C HIS A 339 23.17 -18.52 -11.61
N SER A 340 23.17 -18.38 -12.93
CA SER A 340 23.73 -19.37 -13.84
C SER A 340 25.16 -19.72 -13.42
N GLY A 341 25.37 -20.98 -13.06
CA GLY A 341 26.72 -21.54 -12.87
C GLY A 341 27.58 -21.35 -14.13
N PRO A 342 28.92 -21.40 -13.97
CA PRO A 342 29.85 -21.12 -15.05
C PRO A 342 29.78 -22.21 -16.13
N THR A 343 29.07 -21.92 -17.22
CA THR A 343 29.16 -22.70 -18.45
C THR A 343 30.50 -22.37 -19.11
N PRO A 344 31.33 -23.36 -19.50
CA PRO A 344 32.69 -23.13 -19.97
C PRO A 344 32.69 -22.25 -21.22
N ALA A 345 33.37 -21.10 -21.16
CA ALA A 345 33.58 -20.11 -22.23
C ALA A 345 32.32 -19.73 -23.06
N GLY A 346 31.14 -19.75 -22.45
CA GLY A 346 29.87 -19.45 -23.11
C GLY A 346 29.44 -18.00 -22.90
N LEU A 347 28.98 -17.33 -23.98
CA LEU A 347 28.36 -16.01 -23.91
C LEU A 347 27.20 -16.03 -22.89
N THR A 348 27.13 -15.01 -22.04
CA THR A 348 26.03 -14.85 -21.08
C THR A 348 24.68 -14.84 -21.81
N ARG A 349 23.59 -15.26 -21.14
CA ARG A 349 22.24 -15.24 -21.74
C ARG A 349 21.89 -13.86 -22.31
N ARG A 350 22.28 -12.80 -21.60
CA ARG A 350 22.08 -11.42 -22.04
C ARG A 350 22.87 -11.10 -23.31
N GLU A 351 24.14 -11.49 -23.39
CA GLU A 351 24.94 -11.26 -24.60
C GLU A 351 24.39 -12.04 -25.80
N LYS A 352 23.84 -13.25 -25.59
CA LYS A 352 23.11 -13.99 -26.63
C LYS A 352 21.89 -13.20 -27.14
N GLN A 353 21.09 -12.63 -26.24
CA GLN A 353 19.96 -11.76 -26.63
C GLN A 353 20.42 -10.54 -27.44
N LEU A 354 21.50 -9.87 -27.02
CA LEU A 354 22.02 -8.68 -27.71
C LEU A 354 22.48 -9.01 -29.14
N ARG A 355 23.25 -10.10 -29.32
CA ARG A 355 23.67 -10.56 -30.65
C ARG A 355 22.49 -10.98 -31.51
N PHE A 356 21.47 -11.60 -30.93
CA PHE A 356 20.27 -11.97 -31.66
C PHE A 356 19.51 -10.73 -32.18
N ILE A 357 19.39 -9.69 -31.35
CA ILE A 357 18.80 -8.40 -31.77
C ILE A 357 19.58 -7.80 -32.94
N GLU A 358 20.92 -7.75 -32.88
CA GLU A 358 21.74 -7.23 -33.97
C GLU A 358 21.57 -8.01 -35.27
N ASN A 359 21.59 -9.34 -35.20
CA ASN A 359 21.37 -10.21 -36.35
C ASN A 359 19.98 -9.98 -36.94
N THR A 360 18.97 -9.78 -36.09
CA THR A 360 17.59 -9.52 -36.52
C THR A 360 17.48 -8.16 -37.23
N VAL A 361 18.12 -7.14 -36.68
CA VAL A 361 18.21 -5.79 -37.29
C VAL A 361 18.86 -5.84 -38.67
N ASN A 362 19.99 -6.55 -38.80
CA ASN A 362 20.69 -6.74 -40.07
C ASN A 362 19.82 -7.54 -41.06
N SER A 363 19.13 -8.59 -40.60
CA SER A 363 18.26 -9.42 -41.46
C SER A 363 17.03 -8.66 -42.00
N LEU A 364 16.60 -7.60 -41.32
CA LEU A 364 15.51 -6.73 -41.76
C LEU A 364 15.98 -5.57 -42.64
N GLY A 365 17.29 -5.49 -42.93
CA GLY A 365 17.87 -4.43 -43.75
C GLY A 365 17.94 -3.07 -43.05
N TYR A 366 17.83 -3.03 -41.71
CA TYR A 366 17.96 -1.80 -40.95
C TYR A 366 19.43 -1.53 -40.61
N ALA A 367 19.85 -0.28 -40.69
CA ALA A 367 21.13 0.14 -40.13
C ALA A 367 21.02 0.15 -38.59
N PRO A 368 21.91 -0.54 -37.84
CA PRO A 368 21.76 -0.70 -36.39
C PRO A 368 21.57 0.59 -35.61
N MET A 369 22.23 1.68 -36.02
CA MET A 369 22.15 2.98 -35.35
C MET A 369 21.11 3.94 -35.95
N LYS A 370 20.32 3.51 -36.93
CA LYS A 370 19.30 4.33 -37.62
C LYS A 370 18.03 3.52 -37.90
N ILE A 371 17.47 2.90 -36.86
CA ILE A 371 16.27 2.06 -37.01
C ILE A 371 15.04 2.98 -37.20
N PRO A 372 14.25 2.80 -38.28
CA PRO A 372 13.11 3.68 -38.58
C PRO A 372 12.00 3.57 -37.53
N LYS A 373 11.11 4.58 -37.47
CA LYS A 373 9.92 4.57 -36.60
C LYS A 373 9.09 3.29 -36.86
N GLY A 374 8.73 2.58 -35.78
CA GLY A 374 8.06 1.27 -35.86
C GLY A 374 8.99 0.06 -36.06
N GLY A 375 10.27 0.25 -36.40
CA GLY A 375 11.24 -0.83 -36.62
C GLY A 375 11.46 -1.70 -35.37
N LYS A 376 11.51 -1.10 -34.17
CA LYS A 376 11.61 -1.82 -32.89
C LYS A 376 10.50 -2.86 -32.70
N GLY A 377 9.27 -2.56 -33.11
CA GLY A 377 8.14 -3.48 -33.01
C GLY A 377 8.31 -4.71 -33.89
N LYS A 378 8.76 -4.52 -35.14
CA LYS A 378 9.06 -5.61 -36.08
C LYS A 378 10.22 -6.49 -35.61
N ILE A 379 11.28 -5.87 -35.09
CA ILE A 379 12.42 -6.59 -34.51
C ILE A 379 11.96 -7.44 -33.32
N ARG A 380 11.15 -6.88 -32.41
CA ARG A 380 10.58 -7.60 -31.27
C ARG A 380 9.79 -8.84 -31.70
N GLN A 381 8.90 -8.68 -32.68
CA GLN A 381 8.07 -9.78 -33.18
C GLN A 381 8.93 -10.91 -33.77
N LYS A 382 9.95 -10.56 -34.57
CA LYS A 382 10.86 -11.54 -35.17
C LYS A 382 11.74 -12.24 -34.13
N CYS A 383 12.30 -11.51 -33.16
CA CYS A 383 13.06 -12.10 -32.06
C CYS A 383 12.25 -13.13 -31.26
N LYS A 384 10.98 -12.84 -30.98
CA LYS A 384 10.09 -13.78 -30.27
C LYS A 384 9.73 -15.01 -31.09
N ALA A 385 9.56 -14.84 -32.40
CA ALA A 385 9.22 -15.93 -33.30
C ALA A 385 10.40 -16.89 -33.50
N GLU A 386 11.62 -16.36 -33.65
CA GLU A 386 12.81 -17.16 -33.99
C GLU A 386 13.59 -17.68 -32.77
N ALA A 387 13.49 -17.02 -31.61
CA ALA A 387 14.19 -17.42 -30.38
C ALA A 387 13.32 -17.27 -29.11
N PRO A 388 12.20 -18.00 -29.02
CA PRO A 388 11.30 -17.92 -27.86
C PRO A 388 11.98 -18.29 -26.53
N GLU A 389 13.01 -19.14 -26.54
CA GLU A 389 13.80 -19.51 -25.36
C GLU A 389 14.65 -18.35 -24.81
N LEU A 390 15.09 -17.44 -25.69
CA LEU A 390 15.86 -16.26 -25.29
C LEU A 390 14.94 -15.14 -24.80
N PHE A 391 13.79 -14.92 -25.43
CA PHE A 391 12.94 -13.75 -25.18
C PHE A 391 11.66 -14.03 -24.38
N GLY A 392 11.26 -15.29 -24.22
CA GLY A 392 10.07 -15.71 -23.50
C GLY A 392 8.75 -15.17 -24.10
N ALA A 393 7.62 -15.54 -23.47
CA ALA A 393 6.31 -15.03 -23.87
C ALA A 393 6.11 -13.55 -23.49
N GLY A 394 6.76 -13.08 -22.41
CA GLY A 394 6.63 -11.72 -21.87
C GLY A 394 7.25 -10.62 -22.74
N VAL A 395 6.86 -9.37 -22.52
CA VAL A 395 7.44 -8.20 -23.23
C VAL A 395 8.76 -7.75 -22.59
N TYR A 396 8.94 -8.04 -21.30
CA TYR A 396 10.07 -7.60 -20.48
C TYR A 396 11.45 -8.05 -20.98
N PRO A 397 11.70 -9.33 -21.34
CA PRO A 397 13.06 -9.76 -21.67
C PRO A 397 13.63 -9.06 -22.91
N PHE A 398 12.78 -8.77 -23.91
CA PHE A 398 13.19 -8.00 -25.09
C PHE A 398 13.47 -6.54 -24.74
N ASN A 399 12.62 -5.90 -23.93
CA ASN A 399 12.76 -4.47 -23.60
C ASN A 399 14.06 -4.20 -22.83
N GLU A 400 14.42 -5.05 -21.86
CA GLU A 400 15.68 -4.94 -21.12
C GLU A 400 16.90 -5.14 -22.02
N ALA A 401 16.87 -6.19 -22.86
CA ALA A 401 17.95 -6.45 -23.81
C ALA A 401 18.11 -5.29 -24.80
N TRP A 402 17.00 -4.74 -25.29
CA TRP A 402 17.00 -3.57 -26.15
C TRP A 402 17.61 -2.34 -25.47
N GLN A 403 17.18 -2.02 -24.24
CA GLN A 403 17.74 -0.89 -23.48
C GLN A 403 19.26 -1.05 -23.27
N GLN A 404 19.71 -2.26 -22.95
CA GLN A 404 21.13 -2.56 -22.81
C GLN A 404 21.88 -2.44 -24.14
N ALA A 405 21.30 -2.88 -25.26
CA ALA A 405 21.87 -2.70 -26.59
C ALA A 405 22.02 -1.22 -26.97
N VAL A 406 21.03 -0.39 -26.63
CA VAL A 406 21.09 1.06 -26.82
C VAL A 406 22.19 1.69 -25.97
N LYS A 407 22.30 1.29 -24.69
CA LYS A 407 23.36 1.76 -23.78
C LYS A 407 24.75 1.40 -24.28
N GLN A 408 24.91 0.22 -24.87
CA GLN A 408 26.15 -0.25 -25.49
C GLN A 408 26.40 0.31 -26.90
N ARG A 409 25.51 1.18 -27.42
CA ARG A 409 25.59 1.74 -28.78
C ARG A 409 25.63 0.67 -29.88
N ARG A 410 24.95 -0.44 -29.66
CA ARG A 410 24.81 -1.55 -30.62
C ARG A 410 23.65 -1.34 -31.57
N VAL A 411 22.55 -0.79 -31.04
CA VAL A 411 21.36 -0.43 -31.81
C VAL A 411 20.79 0.90 -31.33
N ARG A 412 20.11 1.65 -32.22
CA ARG A 412 19.46 2.93 -31.88
C ARG A 412 18.37 3.26 -32.91
N MET A 413 17.26 3.85 -32.43
CA MET A 413 16.23 4.42 -33.30
C MET A 413 16.76 5.69 -33.99
N ALA A 414 16.35 5.96 -35.23
CA ALA A 414 16.81 7.12 -36.01
C ALA A 414 16.60 8.46 -35.27
N ASP A 415 15.46 8.60 -34.56
CA ASP A 415 15.10 9.83 -33.84
C ASP A 415 15.41 9.77 -32.34
N HIS A 416 16.24 8.82 -31.87
CA HIS A 416 16.48 8.63 -30.44
C HIS A 416 16.96 9.91 -29.74
N ASP A 417 17.85 10.68 -30.39
CA ASP A 417 18.40 11.89 -29.79
C ASP A 417 17.33 12.97 -29.59
N LYS A 418 16.31 13.04 -30.46
CA LYS A 418 15.18 13.97 -30.33
C LYS A 418 14.32 13.70 -29.08
N TYR A 419 14.22 12.44 -28.65
CA TYR A 419 13.37 12.03 -27.53
C TYR A 419 14.14 11.77 -26.23
N SER A 420 15.46 11.59 -26.30
CA SER A 420 16.30 11.31 -25.12
C SER A 420 16.92 12.56 -24.49
N SER A 421 16.96 13.68 -25.20
CA SER A 421 17.32 14.98 -24.64
C SER A 421 16.10 15.60 -23.97
N GLY A 422 15.76 15.13 -22.77
CA GLY A 422 14.93 15.90 -21.84
C GLY A 422 15.70 17.12 -21.34
N ARG A 423 15.94 18.08 -22.23
CA ARG A 423 16.42 19.43 -21.94
C ARG A 423 15.31 20.43 -22.18
#